data_AF-A0A7L1GLZ2-F1
#
_entry.id   AF-A0A7L1GLZ2-F1
#
_cell.length_a   1.000
_cell.length_b   1.000
_cell.length_c   1.000
_cell.angle_alpha   90.00
_cell.angle_beta   90.00
_cell.angle_gamma   90.00
#
_symmetry.space_group_name_H-M   'P 1'
#
loop_
_entity.id
_entity.type
_entity.pdbx_description
1 polymer ?
#
loop_
_entity_poly.entity_id
_entity_poly.type
_entity_poly.pdbx_seq_one_letter_code
_entity_poly.pdbx_strand_id
1 'polypeptide(L)' 'MPLDHRRVRGPEESQPPELWAGVLQQQEEEDEERAAPRDPYALRPLFARAGLLSQAEGSAYVELS' A
#
# COMPACT_ATOMS: atom_id res chain seq x y z
N MET A 1 14.35 -13.68 12.46
CA MET A 1 15.30 -13.80 11.30
C MET A 1 16.60 -14.51 11.70
N PRO A 2 16.61 -15.86 11.85
CA PRO A 2 17.77 -16.59 12.37
C PRO A 2 19.02 -16.56 11.47
N LEU A 3 18.87 -16.11 10.20
CA LEU A 3 19.92 -16.13 9.18
C LEU A 3 20.31 -14.74 8.66
N ASP A 4 19.58 -13.68 9.04
CA ASP A 4 19.93 -12.32 8.66
C ASP A 4 20.74 -11.65 9.77
N HIS A 5 22.06 -11.59 9.56
CA HIS A 5 22.98 -10.92 10.48
C HIS A 5 23.19 -9.43 10.17
N ARG A 6 22.52 -8.88 9.15
CA ARG A 6 22.67 -7.47 8.73
C ARG A 6 21.50 -6.59 9.15
N ARG A 7 20.39 -7.17 9.61
CA ARG A 7 19.19 -6.44 10.07
C ARG A 7 18.98 -6.58 11.57
N VAL A 8 18.11 -5.73 12.11
CA VAL A 8 17.66 -5.81 13.51
C VAL A 8 16.94 -7.14 13.73
N ARG A 9 17.24 -7.82 14.84
CA ARG A 9 16.64 -9.08 15.21
C ARG A 9 15.22 -8.86 15.74
N GLY A 10 14.23 -9.08 14.87
CA GLY A 10 12.83 -9.23 15.27
C GLY A 10 12.51 -10.68 15.69
N PRO A 11 11.23 -10.95 16.01
CA PRO A 11 10.77 -12.30 16.29
C PRO A 11 11.03 -13.26 15.13
N GLU A 12 11.01 -14.56 15.43
CA GLU A 12 11.12 -15.62 14.43
C GLU A 12 9.94 -15.59 13.46
N GLU A 13 8.73 -15.36 14.00
CA GLU A 13 7.48 -15.30 13.24
C GLU A 13 6.70 -14.03 13.61
N SER A 14 6.04 -13.46 12.61
CA SER A 14 5.06 -12.39 12.77
C SER A 14 3.94 -12.64 11.78
N GLN A 15 2.71 -12.73 12.24
CA GLN A 15 1.55 -12.97 11.41
C GLN A 15 0.76 -11.66 11.22
N PRO A 16 0.45 -11.27 9.97
CA PRO A 16 -0.24 -10.02 9.67
C PRO A 16 -1.72 -10.09 10.10
N PRO A 17 -2.29 -9.02 10.71
CA PRO A 17 -3.62 -9.03 11.32
C PRO A 17 -4.76 -9.36 10.35
N GLU A 18 -4.57 -9.11 9.06
CA GLU A 18 -5.53 -9.37 7.98
C GLU A 18 -5.96 -10.84 7.92
N LEU A 19 -5.10 -11.78 8.35
CA LEU A 19 -5.42 -13.20 8.42
C LEU A 19 -6.61 -13.53 9.34
N TRP A 20 -6.93 -12.62 10.26
CA TRP A 20 -8.02 -12.77 11.22
C TRP A 20 -9.04 -11.64 11.15
N ALA A 21 -8.94 -10.77 10.14
CA ALA A 21 -9.84 -9.63 9.96
C ALA A 21 -11.21 -10.00 9.35
N GLY A 22 -11.54 -11.30 9.26
CA GLY A 22 -12.67 -11.87 8.50
C GLY A 22 -14.10 -11.42 8.87
N VAL A 23 -14.27 -10.40 9.70
CA VAL A 23 -15.56 -9.74 9.98
C VAL A 23 -15.56 -8.26 9.57
N LEU A 24 -14.40 -7.58 9.57
CA LEU A 24 -14.28 -6.17 9.17
C LEU A 24 -14.09 -6.01 7.66
N GLN A 25 -13.41 -6.96 7.00
CA GLN A 25 -13.25 -6.97 5.54
C GLN A 25 -14.57 -7.17 4.80
N GLN A 26 -15.53 -7.92 5.36
CA GLN A 26 -16.86 -8.07 4.75
C GLN A 26 -17.67 -6.76 4.81
N GLN A 27 -17.45 -5.92 5.84
CA GLN A 27 -18.10 -4.61 5.93
C GLN A 27 -17.43 -3.58 5.01
N GLU A 28 -16.09 -3.60 4.90
CA GLU A 28 -15.36 -2.75 3.94
C GLU A 28 -15.59 -3.19 2.48
N GLU A 29 -15.68 -4.49 2.19
CA GLU A 29 -16.07 -5.00 0.86
C GLU A 29 -17.55 -4.75 0.55
N GLU A 30 -18.47 -4.80 1.52
CA GLU A 30 -19.88 -4.40 1.32
C GLU A 30 -20.03 -2.87 1.11
N ASP A 31 -19.18 -2.05 1.73
CA ASP A 31 -19.11 -0.60 1.49
C ASP A 31 -18.37 -0.27 0.17
N GLU A 32 -17.41 -1.10 -0.28
CA GLU A 32 -16.77 -1.03 -1.60
C GLU A 32 -17.65 -1.59 -2.73
N GLU A 33 -18.48 -2.60 -2.51
CA GLU A 33 -19.56 -3.03 -3.43
C GLU A 33 -20.65 -1.97 -3.55
N ARG A 34 -20.71 -1.04 -2.60
CA ARG A 34 -21.49 0.19 -2.68
C ARG A 34 -20.70 1.40 -3.18
N ALA A 35 -19.49 1.21 -3.70
CA ALA A 35 -18.89 2.22 -4.55
C ALA A 35 -19.83 2.40 -5.74
N ALA A 36 -20.45 3.58 -5.84
CA ALA A 36 -21.29 3.96 -6.96
C ALA A 36 -20.61 3.58 -8.29
N PRO A 37 -21.37 3.16 -9.32
CA PRO A 37 -20.78 2.69 -10.57
C PRO A 37 -19.76 3.70 -11.10
N ARG A 38 -18.49 3.31 -11.05
CA ARG A 38 -17.37 4.10 -11.54
C ARG A 38 -17.28 3.92 -13.04
N ASP A 39 -17.01 5.00 -13.76
CA ASP A 39 -16.69 4.92 -15.19
C ASP A 39 -15.45 4.02 -15.37
N PRO A 40 -15.54 2.92 -16.16
CA PRO A 40 -14.42 2.01 -16.41
C PRO A 40 -13.19 2.70 -17.00
N TYR A 41 -13.36 3.86 -17.61
CA TYR A 41 -12.28 4.65 -18.21
C TYR A 41 -11.82 5.83 -17.33
N ALA A 42 -12.44 6.06 -16.17
CA ALA A 42 -12.07 7.15 -15.28
C ALA A 42 -10.78 6.85 -14.52
N LEU A 43 -9.71 7.55 -14.90
CA LEU A 43 -8.43 7.53 -14.23
C LEU A 43 -8.53 8.17 -12.82
N ARG A 44 -7.76 7.62 -11.87
CA ARG A 44 -7.54 8.25 -10.57
C ARG A 44 -6.74 9.55 -10.74
N PRO A 45 -7.03 10.62 -9.96
CA PRO A 45 -6.17 11.78 -9.90
C PRO A 45 -4.72 11.38 -9.63
N LEU A 46 -3.80 11.99 -10.38
CA LEU A 46 -2.38 11.70 -10.35
C LEU A 46 -1.62 12.93 -9.85
N PHE A 47 -0.87 12.75 -8.76
CA PHE A 47 0.17 13.69 -8.35
C PHE A 47 1.54 13.12 -8.77
N ALA A 48 2.28 13.86 -9.59
CA ALA A 48 3.60 13.46 -10.05
C ALA A 48 4.61 14.61 -9.86
N ARG A 49 5.74 14.31 -9.24
CA ARG A 49 6.83 15.27 -9.00
C ARG A 49 8.18 14.66 -9.34
N ALA A 50 8.91 15.27 -10.27
CA ALA A 50 10.30 14.92 -10.57
C ALA A 50 11.29 15.66 -9.64
N GLY A 51 12.49 15.10 -9.48
CA GLY A 51 13.58 15.68 -8.69
C GLY A 51 13.31 15.73 -7.19
N LEU A 52 12.63 14.72 -6.62
CA LEU A 52 12.29 14.71 -5.19
C LEU A 52 13.54 14.55 -4.31
N LEU A 53 14.44 13.64 -4.66
CA LEU A 53 15.61 13.28 -3.87
C LEU A 53 16.81 14.13 -4.28
N SER A 54 17.49 14.73 -3.29
CA SER A 54 18.68 15.55 -3.52
C SER A 54 19.97 14.73 -3.67
N GLN A 55 19.96 13.47 -3.26
CA GLN A 55 21.12 12.56 -3.34
C GLN A 55 21.20 11.81 -4.67
N ALA A 56 20.21 11.97 -5.55
CA ALA A 56 20.13 11.27 -6.83
C ALA A 56 20.21 12.28 -7.99
N GLU A 57 20.87 11.87 -9.08
CA GLU A 57 20.93 12.66 -10.33
C GLU A 57 19.53 12.81 -10.97
N GLY A 58 18.67 11.81 -10.80
CA GLY A 58 17.27 11.86 -11.22
C GLY A 58 16.39 11.06 -10.26
N SER A 59 15.21 11.59 -9.93
CA SER A 59 14.23 10.94 -9.05
C SER A 59 12.82 11.39 -9.37
N ALA A 60 11.81 10.64 -8.94
CA ALA A 60 10.41 11.02 -9.07
C ALA A 60 9.56 10.44 -7.94
N TYR A 61 8.46 11.11 -7.62
CA TYR A 61 7.41 10.64 -6.73
C TYR A 61 6.07 10.69 -7.45
N VAL A 62 5.28 9.65 -7.24
CA VAL A 62 4.02 9.40 -7.92
C VAL A 62 3.02 8.93 -6.87
N GLU A 63 1.89 9.62 -6.78
CA GLU A 63 0.79 9.28 -5.89
C GLU A 63 -0.52 9.27 -6.68
N LEU A 64 -1.32 8.24 -6.41
CA LEU A 64 -2.65 8.05 -6.98
C LEU A 64 -3.66 8.10 -5.84
N SER A 65 -4.59 9.05 -5.90
CA SER A 65 -5.66 9.25 -4.92
C SER A 65 -6.96 8.56 -5.33
#